data_AF-A0A525WAC9-F1
#
_entry.id   AF-A0A525WAC9-F1
#
_cell.length_a   1.000
_cell.length_b   1.000
_cell.length_c   1.000
_cell.angle_alpha   90.00
_cell.angle_beta   90.00
_cell.angle_gamma   90.00
#
_symmetry.space_group_name_H-M   'P 1'
#
loop_
_entity.id
_entity.type
_entity.pdbx_description
1 polymer ?
#
loop_
_entity_poly.entity_id
_entity_poly.type
_entity_poly.pdbx_seq_one_letter_code
_entity_poly.pdbx_strand_id
1 'polypeptide(L)'
;MKFKRSSCPITNVLDTLGDKWTLLVIRDLVLGKRRYQEFTSSPERIASNILADRLKKLETGGLVTRRPYQRNPVRYEYLLTE
;
A
#
# COMPACT_ATOMS: atom_id res chain seq x y z
N MET A 1 2.86 14.97 -11.08
CA MET A 1 3.49 14.88 -9.75
C MET A 1 3.86 16.27 -9.27
N LYS A 2 3.00 16.90 -8.47
CA LYS A 2 3.31 18.17 -7.79
C LYS A 2 2.46 18.28 -6.53
N PHE A 3 3.10 18.24 -5.38
CA PHE A 3 2.72 18.99 -4.19
C PHE A 3 4.03 19.25 -3.42
N LYS A 4 4.50 20.50 -3.41
CA LYS A 4 5.60 20.97 -2.55
C LYS A 4 4.97 21.94 -1.55
N ARG A 5 4.69 21.48 -0.32
CA ARG A 5 4.53 22.41 0.82
C ARG A 5 5.90 22.81 1.40
N SER A 6 6.90 21.94 1.27
CA SER A 6 8.29 22.19 1.69
C SER A 6 9.26 21.44 0.76
N SER A 7 10.48 21.96 0.58
CA SER A 7 11.55 21.29 -0.19
C SER A 7 12.16 20.08 0.54
N CYS A 8 11.73 19.83 1.78
CA CYS A 8 12.25 18.77 2.62
C CYS A 8 11.73 17.40 2.14
N PRO A 9 12.61 16.49 1.68
CA PRO A 9 12.21 15.14 1.26
C PRO A 9 11.55 14.35 2.39
N ILE A 10 11.96 14.61 3.64
CA ILE A 10 11.40 14.00 4.85
C ILE A 10 9.92 14.32 5.01
N THR A 11 9.50 15.57 4.80
CA THR A 11 8.09 15.98 4.91
C THR A 11 7.23 15.29 3.85
N ASN A 12 7.72 15.16 2.62
CA ASN A 12 7.02 14.44 1.56
C ASN A 12 6.85 12.95 1.88
N VAL A 13 7.88 12.33 2.46
CA VAL A 13 7.82 10.93 2.91
C VAL A 13 6.84 10.79 4.07
N LEU A 14 6.84 11.71 5.03
CA LEU A 14 5.88 11.76 6.14
C LEU A 14 4.44 12.01 5.67
N ASP A 15 4.21 12.82 4.66
CA ASP A 15 2.87 13.01 4.08
C ASP A 15 2.38 11.73 3.36
N THR A 16 3.31 10.92 2.84
CA THR A 16 3.00 9.68 2.12
C THR A 16 2.85 8.47 3.06
N LEU A 17 3.69 8.37 4.08
CA LEU A 17 3.77 7.24 5.02
C LEU A 17 3.10 7.51 6.37
N GLY A 18 2.97 8.77 6.76
CA GLY A 18 2.50 9.18 8.09
C GLY A 18 1.00 9.05 8.31
N ASP A 19 0.25 8.57 7.32
CA ASP A 19 -1.15 8.26 7.53
C ASP A 19 -1.31 6.87 8.17
N LYS A 20 -2.18 6.78 9.19
CA LYS A 20 -2.45 5.56 9.97
C LYS A 20 -2.65 4.33 9.09
N TRP A 21 -3.37 4.47 7.98
CA TRP A 21 -3.73 3.34 7.13
C TRP A 21 -2.55 2.82 6.31
N THR A 22 -1.71 3.71 5.80
CA THR A 22 -0.48 3.30 5.10
C THR A 22 0.43 2.50 6.02
N LEU A 23 0.62 2.91 7.27
CA LEU A 23 1.41 2.15 8.25
C LEU A 23 0.80 0.77 8.53
N LEU A 24 -0.52 0.67 8.65
CA LEU A 24 -1.21 -0.62 8.84
C LEU A 24 -1.05 -1.54 7.61
N VAL A 25 -1.13 -1.00 6.40
CA VAL A 25 -0.92 -1.78 5.16
C VAL A 25 0.52 -2.28 5.07
N ILE A 26 1.50 -1.43 5.38
CA ILE A 26 2.92 -1.83 5.40
C ILE A 26 3.16 -2.90 6.46
N ARG A 27 2.66 -2.72 7.68
CA ARG A 27 2.74 -3.74 8.74
C ARG A 27 2.17 -5.07 8.26
N ASP A 28 0.99 -5.04 7.67
CA ASP A 28 0.31 -6.24 7.18
C ASP A 28 1.11 -6.92 6.04
N LEU A 29 1.76 -6.15 5.16
CA LEU A 29 2.68 -6.67 4.13
C LEU A 29 3.93 -7.32 4.74
N VAL A 30 4.53 -6.69 5.75
CA VAL A 30 5.68 -7.24 6.49
C VAL A 30 5.31 -8.53 7.22
N LEU A 31 4.09 -8.62 7.75
CA LEU A 31 3.55 -9.84 8.36
C LEU A 31 3.17 -10.92 7.32
N GLY A 32 3.38 -10.67 6.03
CA GLY A 32 3.24 -11.66 4.96
C GLY A 32 1.88 -11.67 4.28
N LYS A 33 0.98 -10.73 4.57
CA LYS A 33 -0.26 -10.58 3.79
C LYS A 33 0.06 -10.04 2.40
N ARG A 34 -0.56 -10.61 1.37
CA ARG A 34 -0.25 -10.26 -0.03
C ARG A 34 -1.49 -10.02 -0.86
N ARG A 35 -2.66 -10.51 -0.46
CA ARG A 35 -3.89 -10.45 -1.25
C ARG A 35 -4.82 -9.38 -0.69
N TYR A 36 -5.57 -8.74 -1.59
CA TYR A 36 -6.53 -7.70 -1.22
C TYR A 36 -7.50 -8.13 -0.11
N GLN A 37 -8.00 -9.36 -0.21
CA GLN A 37 -8.93 -9.93 0.77
C GLN A 37 -8.31 -10.07 2.17
N GLU A 38 -7.01 -10.38 2.27
CA GLU A 38 -6.31 -10.54 3.55
C GLU A 38 -6.19 -9.21 4.31
N PHE A 39 -6.05 -8.10 3.56
CA PHE A 39 -6.08 -6.75 4.14
C PHE A 39 -7.48 -6.36 4.59
N THR A 40 -8.52 -6.64 3.80
CA THR A 40 -9.91 -6.33 4.18
C THR A 40 -10.40 -7.18 5.35
N SER A 41 -9.89 -8.40 5.49
CA SER A 41 -10.16 -9.30 6.63
C SER A 41 -9.30 -9.01 7.85
N SER A 42 -8.42 -8.01 7.80
CA SER A 42 -7.62 -7.57 8.94
C SER A 42 -8.53 -7.05 10.07
N PRO A 43 -8.19 -7.26 11.35
CA PRO A 43 -9.02 -6.83 12.48
C PRO A 43 -9.33 -5.32 12.47
N GLU A 44 -8.48 -4.52 11.83
CA GLU A 44 -8.64 -3.07 11.73
C GLU A 44 -9.74 -2.61 10.77
N ARG A 45 -10.33 -3.53 9.98
CA ARG A 45 -11.45 -3.28 9.07
C ARG A 45 -11.26 -2.03 8.20
N ILE A 46 -10.13 -1.96 7.50
CA ILE A 46 -9.86 -0.86 6.56
C ILE A 46 -10.93 -0.84 5.47
N ALA A 47 -11.49 0.35 5.21
CA ALA A 47 -12.46 0.51 4.13
C ALA A 47 -11.79 0.24 2.77
N SER A 48 -12.49 -0.47 1.88
CA SER A 48 -11.96 -0.90 0.58
C SER A 48 -11.43 0.28 -0.26
N ASN A 49 -12.15 1.40 -0.30
CA ASN A 49 -11.70 2.61 -0.99
C ASN A 49 -10.37 3.17 -0.43
N ILE A 50 -10.20 3.17 0.90
CA ILE A 50 -8.97 3.64 1.56
C ILE A 50 -7.83 2.68 1.25
N LEU A 51 -8.06 1.37 1.38
CA LEU A 51 -7.06 0.35 1.06
C LEU A 51 -6.58 0.46 -0.39
N ALA A 52 -7.49 0.60 -1.34
CA ALA A 52 -7.15 0.77 -2.75
C ALA A 52 -6.32 2.05 -2.99
N ASP A 53 -6.69 3.17 -2.38
CA ASP A 53 -5.91 4.41 -2.46
C ASP A 53 -4.50 4.23 -1.88
N ARG A 54 -4.35 3.54 -0.74
CA ARG A 54 -3.05 3.32 -0.10
C ARG A 54 -2.15 2.37 -0.88
N LEU A 55 -2.68 1.24 -1.34
CA LEU A 55 -1.92 0.32 -2.19
C LEU A 55 -1.45 1.02 -3.47
N LYS A 56 -2.31 1.83 -4.09
CA LYS A 56 -1.93 2.62 -5.27
C LYS A 56 -0.85 3.65 -4.97
N LYS A 57 -0.92 4.33 -3.81
CA LYS A 57 0.14 5.27 -3.38
C LYS A 57 1.46 4.57 -3.14
N LEU A 58 1.46 3.44 -2.46
CA LEU A 58 2.66 2.62 -2.22
C LEU A 58 3.24 2.07 -3.53
N GLU A 59 2.39 1.66 -4.47
CA GLU A 59 2.79 1.23 -5.81
C GLU A 59 3.42 2.37 -6.62
N THR A 60 2.78 3.54 -6.61
CA THR A 60 3.29 4.74 -7.29
C THR A 60 4.60 5.24 -6.65
N GLY A 61 4.73 5.09 -5.34
CA GLY A 61 5.94 5.41 -4.58
C GLY A 61 7.06 4.37 -4.73
N GLY A 62 6.82 3.27 -5.45
CA GLY A 62 7.82 2.22 -5.65
C GLY A 62 8.15 1.42 -4.39
N LEU A 63 7.27 1.39 -3.39
CA LEU A 63 7.43 0.60 -2.16
C LEU A 63 6.73 -0.75 -2.22
N VAL A 64 5.71 -0.86 -3.09
CA VAL A 64 4.93 -2.07 -3.30
C VAL A 64 4.86 -2.37 -4.78
N THR A 65 5.00 -3.64 -5.15
CA THR A 65 4.75 -4.12 -6.52
C THR A 65 3.48 -4.95 -6.55
N ARG A 66 2.61 -4.69 -7.53
CA ARG A 66 1.45 -5.51 -7.83
C ARG A 66 1.80 -6.48 -8.97
N ARG A 67 1.75 -7.79 -8.71
CA ARG A 67 2.04 -8.80 -9.73
C ARG A 67 0.97 -9.89 -9.82
N PRO A 68 0.71 -10.46 -11.01
CA PRO A 68 -0.21 -11.57 -11.14
C PRO A 68 0.40 -12.84 -10.54
N TYR A 69 -0.33 -13.52 -9.66
CA TYR A 69 0.06 -14.83 -9.10
C TYR A 69 -0.76 -15.99 -9.69
N GLN A 70 -1.90 -15.68 -10.32
CA GLN A 70 -2.75 -16.64 -11.02
C GLN A 70 -3.10 -16.05 -12.38
N ARG A 71 -3.09 -16.88 -13.43
CA ARG A 71 -3.36 -16.44 -14.80
C ARG A 71 -4.81 -16.62 -15.25
N ASN A 72 -5.57 -17.55 -14.65
CA ASN A 72 -6.96 -17.79 -15.04
C ASN A 72 -7.85 -18.24 -13.85
N PRO A 73 -8.83 -17.44 -13.39
CA PRO A 73 -8.91 -15.99 -13.60
C PRO A 73 -7.65 -15.27 -13.10
N VAL A 74 -7.32 -14.12 -13.69
CA VAL A 74 -6.14 -13.35 -13.30
C VAL A 74 -6.33 -12.84 -11.87
N ARG A 75 -5.39 -13.17 -10.97
CA ARG A 75 -5.38 -12.65 -9.60
C ARG A 75 -4.05 -12.00 -9.29
N TYR A 76 -4.11 -10.92 -8.53
CA TYR A 76 -2.97 -10.10 -8.18
C TYR A 76 -2.62 -10.24 -6.71
N GLU A 77 -1.32 -10.19 -6.44
CA GLU A 77 -0.75 -10.05 -5.11
C GLU A 77 0.08 -8.76 -5.03
N TYR A 78 0.24 -8.25 -3.82
CA TYR A 78 1.01 -7.07 -3.47
C TYR A 78 2.20 -7.51 -2.63
N LEU A 79 3.39 -7.03 -2.98
CA LEU A 79 4.64 -7.38 -2.33
C LEU A 79 5.43 -6.11 -2.07
N LEU A 80 6.18 -6.08 -0.97
CA LEU A 80 7.18 -5.04 -0.77
C LEU A 80 8.26 -5.16 -1.85
N THR A 81 8.73 -4.02 -2.33
CA THR A 81 9.89 -3.95 -3.22
C THR A 81 11.17 -4.27 -2.43
N GLU A 82 12.19 -4.75 -3.15
CA GLU A 82 13.55 -4.94 -2.62
C GLU A 82 14.36 -3.63 -2.61
#